data_AF-A0AAU6M438-F1
#
_entry.id   AF-A0AAU6M438-F1
#
_cell.length_a   1.000
_cell.length_b   1.000
_cell.length_c   1.000
_cell.angle_alpha   90.00
_cell.angle_beta   90.00
_cell.angle_gamma   90.00
#
_symmetry.space_group_name_H-M   'P 1'
#
loop_
_entity.id
_entity.type
_entity.pdbx_description
1 polymer ?
#
loop_
_entity_poly.entity_id
_entity_poly.type
_entity_poly.pdbx_seq_one_letter_code
_entity_poly.pdbx_strand_id
1 'polypeptide(L)'
;MSDNQVAELCRLTVRAPARSIDLAVPADVPVSDLLPAVLGYAGDDLEEAGIDHGGWVLQRLGGEPLDEERTLDSYGLRDGDTLYLRPRTEALPEVHLDDLVDGIATTMRDQPYGWTPKVSRWVLLGLAVALLIGGMVVIAWPGGSAPVRAVFATAAGLLLLAGAGSASRAVGDAGAGAALGFMVAPYLALAGWLLPGGELSGPHAYETLGARLLAAGAAAAGGAVLALAVVAAFAAVFLGVAVASVFAALVAVLLITTDLAPVHAAGIVAVVAVILGAFVPSLAFRMSGMRMPPLPTNAQQLQEGIEPHATSVVSARAVLADGWMTSLYGAVGVVAAGCLFVLGRERELAEIIMTVALALLLILHARGLGNIWQRMSLVVPGVGGLILLVVVAAPAASPGNRLVTAAGMLAATAAVAIAAWTVPGRRLVPYWGRAGELLQSALAISMLPLALWVLGVYSTLRSING
;
A
#
# COMPACT_ATOMS: atom_id res chain seq x y z
N MET A 1 -26.28 46.40 1.07
CA MET A 1 -25.21 45.43 0.79
C MET A 1 -25.78 44.08 1.12
N SER A 2 -26.34 43.40 0.12
CA SER A 2 -27.13 42.18 0.29
C SER A 2 -26.21 41.00 0.01
N ASP A 3 -25.83 40.27 1.05
CA ASP A 3 -25.12 39.00 0.92
C ASP A 3 -26.04 38.00 0.22
N ASN A 4 -25.69 37.66 -1.02
CA ASN A 4 -26.32 36.59 -1.76
C ASN A 4 -25.70 35.28 -1.25
N GLN A 5 -26.20 34.76 -0.11
CA GLN A 5 -25.91 33.38 0.27
C GLN A 5 -26.40 32.49 -0.86
N VAL A 6 -25.46 31.86 -1.57
CA VAL A 6 -25.78 30.88 -2.60
C VAL A 6 -26.43 29.70 -1.88
N ALA A 7 -27.75 29.54 -2.01
CA ALA A 7 -28.47 28.41 -1.46
C ALA A 7 -27.80 27.11 -1.90
N GLU A 8 -27.47 26.25 -0.94
CA GLU A 8 -26.84 24.96 -1.21
C GLU A 8 -27.86 24.09 -1.97
N LEU A 9 -27.54 23.76 -3.22
CA LEU A 9 -28.42 23.00 -4.10
C LEU A 9 -28.23 21.50 -3.83
N CYS A 10 -29.34 20.79 -3.67
CA CYS A 10 -29.38 19.35 -3.57
C CYS A 10 -30.01 18.75 -4.84
N ARG A 11 -29.31 17.79 -5.47
CA ARG A 11 -29.81 17.02 -6.62
C ARG A 11 -30.54 15.78 -6.12
N LEU A 12 -31.85 15.77 -6.28
CA LEU A 12 -32.71 14.67 -5.87
C LEU A 12 -33.32 13.96 -7.07
N THR A 13 -33.44 12.64 -7.00
CA THR A 13 -34.22 11.85 -7.96
C THR A 13 -35.61 11.63 -7.37
N VAL A 14 -36.63 12.24 -7.96
CA VAL A 14 -38.03 12.05 -7.55
C VAL A 14 -38.72 11.04 -8.48
N ARG A 15 -39.21 9.94 -7.91
CA ARG A 15 -40.00 8.92 -8.59
C ARG A 15 -41.48 9.21 -8.41
N ALA A 16 -42.11 9.76 -9.44
CA ALA A 16 -43.55 9.90 -9.54
C ALA A 16 -44.18 8.62 -10.14
N PRO A 17 -45.52 8.43 -10.04
CA PRO A 17 -46.16 7.21 -10.53
C PRO A 17 -45.93 6.90 -12.01
N ALA A 18 -45.87 7.93 -12.85
CA ALA A 18 -45.72 7.79 -14.30
C ALA A 18 -44.29 8.07 -14.83
N ARG A 19 -43.46 8.80 -14.07
CA ARG A 19 -42.09 9.18 -14.51
C ARG A 19 -41.13 9.39 -13.34
N SER A 20 -39.84 9.26 -13.62
CA SER A 20 -38.75 9.64 -12.71
C SER A 20 -38.13 10.93 -13.22
N ILE A 21 -37.88 11.88 -12.32
CA ILE A 21 -37.30 13.19 -12.63
C ILE A 21 -36.12 13.48 -11.70
N ASP A 22 -35.08 14.10 -12.23
CA ASP A 22 -33.95 14.58 -11.44
C ASP A 22 -34.06 16.10 -11.31
N LEU A 23 -34.15 16.59 -10.07
CA LEU A 23 -34.37 17.99 -9.76
C LEU A 23 -33.23 18.51 -8.88
N ALA A 24 -32.70 19.68 -9.22
CA ALA A 24 -31.83 20.44 -8.34
C ALA A 24 -32.69 21.45 -7.57
N VAL A 25 -32.83 21.25 -6.26
CA VAL A 25 -33.66 22.08 -5.39
C VAL A 25 -32.83 22.70 -4.27
N PRO A 26 -33.16 23.92 -3.79
CA PRO A 26 -32.52 24.51 -2.62
C PRO A 26 -32.74 23.64 -1.37
N ALA A 27 -31.67 23.32 -0.64
CA ALA A 27 -31.74 22.43 0.52
C ALA A 27 -32.34 23.10 1.77
N ASP A 28 -32.34 24.43 1.81
CA ASP A 28 -32.80 25.29 2.90
C ASP A 28 -34.28 25.66 2.83
N VAL A 29 -34.99 25.24 1.77
CA VAL A 29 -36.41 25.52 1.56
C VAL A 29 -37.28 24.39 2.14
N PRO A 30 -38.42 24.69 2.81
CA PRO A 30 -39.35 23.68 3.30
C PRO A 30 -39.92 22.79 2.20
N VAL A 31 -40.24 21.55 2.54
CA VAL A 31 -40.82 20.58 1.59
C VAL A 31 -42.15 21.08 1.01
N SER A 32 -42.98 21.78 1.79
CA SER A 32 -44.24 22.40 1.35
C SER A 32 -44.07 23.31 0.13
N ASP A 33 -42.98 24.07 0.10
CA ASP A 33 -42.73 25.10 -0.92
C ASP A 33 -42.12 24.47 -2.18
N LEU A 34 -41.46 23.32 -2.03
CA LEU A 34 -40.90 22.54 -3.12
C LEU A 34 -41.95 21.66 -3.82
N LEU A 35 -42.97 21.21 -3.08
CA LEU A 35 -43.95 20.24 -3.56
C LEU A 35 -44.69 20.68 -4.85
N PRO A 36 -45.17 21.94 -5.00
CA PRO A 36 -45.83 22.39 -6.23
C PRO A 36 -44.88 22.34 -7.43
N ALA A 37 -43.63 22.77 -7.25
CA ALA A 37 -42.63 22.71 -8.31
C ALA A 37 -42.34 21.25 -8.72
N VAL A 38 -42.19 20.35 -7.74
CA VAL A 38 -42.01 18.92 -7.99
C VAL A 38 -43.21 18.33 -8.73
N LEU A 39 -44.45 18.70 -8.34
CA LEU A 39 -45.68 18.24 -9.00
C LEU A 39 -45.76 18.69 -10.45
N GLY A 40 -45.48 19.97 -10.72
CA GLY A 40 -45.44 20.50 -12.09
C GLY A 40 -44.42 19.79 -12.98
N TYR A 41 -43.28 19.37 -12.43
CA TYR A 41 -42.31 18.53 -13.17
C TYR A 41 -42.65 17.04 -13.17
N ALA A 42 -43.54 16.55 -12.32
CA ALA A 42 -43.87 15.12 -12.16
C ALA A 42 -45.00 14.64 -13.07
N GLY A 43 -45.91 15.50 -13.52
CA GLY A 43 -47.01 15.12 -14.42
C GLY A 43 -47.97 16.26 -14.72
N ASP A 44 -48.65 16.17 -15.85
CA ASP A 44 -49.79 17.05 -16.14
C ASP A 44 -50.98 16.58 -15.27
N ASP A 45 -51.76 17.52 -14.72
CA ASP A 45 -52.96 17.28 -13.89
C ASP A 45 -52.75 16.57 -12.52
N LEU A 46 -51.51 16.38 -12.05
CA LEU A 46 -51.25 15.80 -10.72
C LEU A 46 -51.75 16.68 -9.57
N GLU A 47 -51.75 18.00 -9.75
CA GLU A 47 -52.25 18.95 -8.76
C GLU A 47 -53.77 18.78 -8.54
N GLU A 48 -54.53 18.58 -9.63
CA GLU A 48 -55.99 18.36 -9.57
C GLU A 48 -56.32 16.95 -9.05
N ALA A 49 -55.58 15.93 -9.49
CA ALA A 49 -55.74 14.56 -8.98
C ALA A 49 -55.50 14.47 -7.46
N GLY A 50 -54.65 15.36 -6.93
CA GLY A 50 -54.36 15.53 -5.50
C GLY A 50 -55.59 15.64 -4.59
N ILE A 51 -56.69 16.18 -5.12
CA ILE A 51 -57.92 16.45 -4.36
C ILE A 51 -58.59 15.15 -3.90
N ASP A 52 -58.57 14.10 -4.74
CA ASP A 52 -59.28 12.84 -4.47
C ASP A 52 -58.58 11.98 -3.40
N HIS A 53 -57.28 12.22 -3.15
CA HIS A 53 -56.45 11.39 -2.27
C HIS A 53 -55.70 12.20 -1.19
N GLY A 54 -56.21 13.38 -0.85
CA GLY A 54 -55.73 14.17 0.30
C GLY A 54 -54.34 14.78 0.11
N GLY A 55 -53.92 14.97 -1.14
CA GLY A 55 -52.63 15.54 -1.52
C GLY A 55 -51.54 14.52 -1.83
N TRP A 56 -50.35 15.03 -2.08
CA TRP A 56 -49.15 14.28 -2.38
C TRP A 56 -48.14 14.39 -1.25
N VAL A 57 -47.39 13.32 -1.02
CA VAL A 57 -46.30 13.29 -0.05
C VAL A 57 -45.02 12.82 -0.71
N LEU A 58 -43.90 13.38 -0.28
CA LEU A 58 -42.57 12.89 -0.60
C LEU A 58 -42.10 11.98 0.53
N GLN A 59 -41.62 10.79 0.20
CA GLN A 59 -41.12 9.84 1.20
C GLN A 59 -39.86 9.13 0.70
N ARG A 60 -38.96 8.77 1.60
CA ARG A 60 -37.86 7.84 1.30
C ARG A 60 -38.41 6.40 1.25
N LEU A 61 -37.73 5.51 0.54
CA LEU A 61 -38.12 4.11 0.54
C LEU A 61 -38.01 3.51 1.95
N GLY A 62 -39.13 3.11 2.53
CA GLY A 62 -39.20 2.46 3.84
C GLY A 62 -39.15 3.40 5.05
N GLY A 63 -39.19 4.71 4.84
CA GLY A 63 -39.33 5.71 5.91
C GLY A 63 -40.69 6.39 5.89
N GLU A 64 -41.00 7.15 6.94
CA GLU A 64 -42.22 7.96 7.01
C GLU A 64 -42.25 9.06 5.93
N PRO A 65 -43.45 9.53 5.54
CA PRO A 65 -43.62 10.74 4.74
C PRO A 65 -42.86 11.93 5.33
N LEU A 66 -42.18 12.68 4.49
CA LEU A 66 -41.48 13.90 4.90
C LEU A 66 -42.51 14.93 5.39
N ASP A 67 -42.26 15.45 6.60
CA ASP A 67 -42.96 16.61 7.15
C ASP A 67 -42.79 17.82 6.22
N GLU A 68 -43.91 18.43 5.86
CA GLU A 68 -44.01 19.54 4.92
C GLU A 68 -43.37 20.82 5.49
N GLU A 69 -43.33 20.99 6.82
CA GLU A 69 -42.77 22.19 7.47
C GLU A 69 -41.25 22.17 7.59
N ARG A 70 -40.61 21.02 7.29
CA ARG A 70 -39.16 20.83 7.47
C ARG A 70 -38.40 21.01 6.15
N THR A 71 -37.15 21.44 6.26
CA THR A 71 -36.23 21.61 5.11
C THR A 71 -35.54 20.30 4.75
N LEU A 72 -35.05 20.19 3.50
CA LEU A 72 -34.33 19.00 3.02
C LEU A 72 -33.02 18.76 3.80
N ASP A 73 -32.32 19.84 4.18
CA ASP A 73 -31.11 19.77 5.00
C ASP A 73 -31.39 19.19 6.40
N SER A 74 -32.54 19.52 7.00
CA SER A 74 -32.94 18.95 8.29
C SER A 74 -33.17 17.43 8.22
N TYR A 75 -33.46 16.89 7.04
CA TYR A 75 -33.57 15.45 6.77
C TYR A 75 -32.25 14.81 6.33
N GLY A 76 -31.17 15.59 6.24
CA GLY A 76 -29.86 15.12 5.78
C GLY A 76 -29.91 14.52 4.38
N LEU A 77 -30.80 15.02 3.51
CA LEU A 77 -30.85 14.62 2.11
C LEU A 77 -29.60 15.10 1.38
N ARG A 78 -28.99 14.22 0.58
CA ARG A 78 -27.77 14.51 -0.18
C ARG A 78 -27.98 14.30 -1.67
N ASP A 79 -27.05 14.83 -2.45
CA ASP A 79 -27.02 14.63 -3.90
C ASP A 79 -27.09 13.15 -4.27
N GLY A 80 -28.09 12.80 -5.08
CA GLY A 80 -28.37 11.44 -5.55
C GLY A 80 -29.39 10.67 -4.71
N ASP A 81 -29.91 11.24 -3.62
CA ASP A 81 -30.98 10.61 -2.84
C ASP A 81 -32.27 10.50 -3.67
N THR A 82 -32.93 9.34 -3.56
CA THR A 82 -34.17 9.05 -4.28
C THR A 82 -35.39 9.21 -3.36
N LEU A 83 -36.34 10.05 -3.76
CA LEU A 83 -37.62 10.26 -3.10
C LEU A 83 -38.77 9.71 -3.95
N TYR A 84 -39.81 9.21 -3.30
CA TYR A 84 -41.02 8.73 -3.96
C TYR A 84 -42.15 9.71 -3.73
N LEU A 85 -42.74 10.19 -4.82
CA LEU A 85 -43.92 11.04 -4.80
C LEU A 85 -45.16 10.15 -4.85
N ARG A 86 -45.95 10.14 -3.78
CA ARG A 86 -47.07 9.21 -3.59
C ARG A 86 -48.32 9.94 -3.10
N PRO A 87 -49.52 9.45 -3.44
CA PRO A 87 -50.76 9.92 -2.81
C PRO A 87 -50.68 9.76 -1.29
N ARG A 88 -51.21 10.74 -0.52
CA ARG A 88 -51.16 10.70 0.94
C ARG A 88 -51.86 9.47 1.53
N THR A 89 -52.94 9.03 0.89
CA THR A 89 -53.67 7.79 1.24
C THR A 89 -52.88 6.50 0.94
N GLU A 90 -51.84 6.58 0.14
CA GLU A 90 -50.99 5.46 -0.28
C GLU A 90 -49.52 5.62 0.16
N ALA A 91 -49.30 6.38 1.23
CA ALA A 91 -48.01 6.48 1.91
C ALA A 91 -47.53 5.07 2.27
N LEU A 92 -46.23 4.83 2.08
CA LEU A 92 -45.66 3.53 2.45
C LEU A 92 -45.59 3.48 3.98
N PRO A 93 -46.07 2.40 4.63
CA PRO A 93 -45.87 2.24 6.05
C PRO A 93 -44.37 2.15 6.35
N GLU A 94 -43.96 2.68 7.50
CA GLU A 94 -42.59 2.56 7.98
C GLU A 94 -42.19 1.09 8.07
N VAL A 95 -40.95 0.76 7.71
CA VAL A 95 -40.44 -0.60 7.82
C VAL A 95 -40.35 -0.98 9.30
N HIS A 96 -41.33 -1.75 9.76
CA HIS A 96 -41.30 -2.37 11.08
C HIS A 96 -40.48 -3.66 10.98
N LEU A 97 -39.37 -3.71 11.70
CA LEU A 97 -38.57 -4.93 11.86
C LEU A 97 -39.28 -5.86 12.85
N ASP A 98 -39.84 -6.96 12.34
CA ASP A 98 -40.62 -7.95 13.10
C ASP A 98 -39.78 -8.72 14.14
N ASP A 99 -38.45 -8.70 13.98
CA ASP A 99 -37.49 -9.31 14.89
C ASP A 99 -36.33 -8.34 15.18
N LEU A 100 -36.39 -7.69 16.34
CA LEU A 100 -35.31 -6.82 16.82
C LEU A 100 -33.98 -7.57 16.94
N VAL A 101 -34.00 -8.89 17.18
CA VAL A 101 -32.78 -9.70 17.30
C VAL A 101 -32.16 -9.91 15.91
N ASP A 102 -32.94 -10.22 14.89
CA ASP A 102 -32.43 -10.36 13.51
C ASP A 102 -32.07 -9.00 12.91
N GLY A 103 -32.81 -7.93 13.22
CA GLY A 103 -32.49 -6.55 12.87
C GLY A 103 -31.14 -6.08 13.46
N ILE A 104 -30.86 -6.40 14.73
CA ILE A 104 -29.57 -6.13 15.36
C ILE A 104 -28.47 -7.00 14.74
N ALA A 105 -28.74 -8.28 14.48
CA ALA A 105 -27.74 -9.21 13.92
C ALA A 105 -27.37 -8.92 12.46
N THR A 106 -28.31 -8.40 11.67
CA THR A 106 -28.06 -7.93 10.29
C THR A 106 -27.32 -6.60 10.31
N THR A 107 -27.77 -5.63 11.12
CA THR A 107 -27.09 -4.34 11.29
C THR A 107 -25.65 -4.49 11.83
N MET A 108 -25.39 -5.45 12.73
CA MET A 108 -24.05 -5.75 13.22
C MET A 108 -23.16 -6.46 12.17
N ARG A 109 -23.75 -7.23 11.25
CA ARG A 109 -23.02 -7.87 10.15
C ARG A 109 -22.62 -6.87 9.06
N ASP A 110 -23.42 -5.83 8.85
CA ASP A 110 -23.17 -4.77 7.87
C ASP A 110 -22.25 -3.65 8.39
N GLN A 111 -21.79 -3.74 9.64
CA GLN A 111 -20.79 -2.79 10.14
C GLN A 111 -19.44 -2.94 9.40
N PRO A 112 -18.72 -1.82 9.16
CA PRO A 112 -17.46 -1.78 8.42
C PRO A 112 -16.28 -2.57 9.06
N TYR A 113 -16.47 -3.14 10.26
CA TYR A 113 -15.49 -3.96 10.97
C TYR A 113 -16.04 -5.33 11.41
N GLY A 114 -17.13 -5.79 10.79
CA GLY A 114 -17.74 -7.09 11.09
C GLY A 114 -16.79 -8.27 10.82
N TRP A 115 -16.86 -9.29 11.68
CA TRP A 115 -16.13 -10.54 11.47
C TRP A 115 -16.82 -11.39 10.39
N THR A 116 -16.28 -11.35 9.18
CA THR A 116 -16.80 -12.12 8.05
C THR A 116 -15.96 -13.39 7.80
N PRO A 117 -16.50 -14.42 7.12
CA PRO A 117 -15.72 -15.59 6.70
C PRO A 117 -14.45 -15.22 5.90
N LYS A 118 -14.53 -14.13 5.11
CA LYS A 118 -13.38 -13.59 4.38
C LYS A 118 -12.30 -13.07 5.34
N VAL A 119 -12.66 -12.28 6.34
CA VAL A 119 -11.73 -11.80 7.38
C VAL A 119 -11.13 -12.98 8.14
N SER A 120 -11.96 -13.93 8.59
CA SER A 120 -11.49 -15.13 9.29
C SER A 120 -10.46 -15.92 8.47
N ARG A 121 -10.70 -16.08 7.17
CA ARG A 121 -9.74 -16.74 6.26
C ARG A 121 -8.42 -15.98 6.16
N TRP A 122 -8.44 -14.67 5.98
CA TRP A 122 -7.21 -13.87 5.95
C TRP A 122 -6.45 -13.88 7.28
N VAL A 123 -7.16 -13.87 8.41
CA VAL A 123 -6.54 -13.99 9.74
C VAL A 123 -5.87 -15.36 9.91
N LEU A 124 -6.54 -16.45 9.51
CA LEU A 124 -5.96 -17.79 9.60
C LEU A 124 -4.76 -17.98 8.67
N LEU A 125 -4.81 -17.44 7.44
CA LEU A 125 -3.66 -17.44 6.53
C LEU A 125 -2.51 -16.59 7.10
N GLY A 126 -2.82 -15.43 7.66
CA GLY A 126 -1.84 -14.58 8.34
C GLY A 126 -1.20 -15.29 9.54
N LEU A 127 -1.98 -16.00 10.34
CA LEU A 127 -1.48 -16.82 11.45
C LEU A 127 -0.60 -17.96 10.97
N ALA A 128 -0.98 -18.65 9.89
CA ALA A 128 -0.15 -19.69 9.28
C ALA A 128 1.20 -19.13 8.82
N VAL A 129 1.21 -17.99 8.13
CA VAL A 129 2.45 -17.30 7.73
C VAL A 129 3.27 -16.88 8.96
N ALA A 130 2.64 -16.34 10.00
CA ALA A 130 3.32 -15.96 11.24
C ALA A 130 3.98 -17.16 11.95
N LEU A 131 3.28 -18.30 12.02
CA LEU A 131 3.84 -19.55 12.56
C LEU A 131 5.01 -20.05 11.71
N LEU A 132 4.92 -19.96 10.38
CA LEU A 132 6.02 -20.33 9.48
C LEU A 132 7.23 -19.42 9.66
N ILE A 133 7.03 -18.11 9.86
CA ILE A 133 8.11 -17.17 10.20
C ILE A 133 8.73 -17.55 11.56
N GLY A 134 7.91 -17.83 12.57
CA GLY A 134 8.38 -18.28 13.89
C GLY A 134 9.23 -19.56 13.80
N GLY A 135 8.75 -20.57 13.07
CA GLY A 135 9.50 -21.80 12.81
C GLY A 135 10.82 -21.54 12.07
N MET A 136 10.81 -20.64 11.08
CA MET A 136 12.01 -20.23 10.36
C MET A 136 13.04 -19.57 11.28
N VAL A 137 12.60 -18.71 12.21
CA VAL A 137 13.49 -18.09 13.22
C VAL A 137 14.10 -19.15 14.14
N VAL A 138 13.32 -20.15 14.58
CA VAL A 138 13.83 -21.27 15.38
C VAL A 138 14.88 -22.07 14.60
N ILE A 139 14.63 -22.35 13.33
CA ILE A 139 15.61 -23.05 12.47
C ILE A 139 16.83 -22.17 12.23
N ALA A 140 16.68 -20.85 12.10
CA ALA A 140 17.79 -19.92 11.87
C ALA A 140 18.65 -19.69 13.11
N TRP A 141 18.13 -19.99 14.31
CA TRP A 141 18.84 -19.78 15.57
C TRP A 141 20.20 -20.51 15.59
N PRO A 142 21.29 -19.85 16.01
CA PRO A 142 22.60 -20.48 16.09
C PRO A 142 22.62 -21.64 17.10
N GLY A 143 23.18 -22.78 16.68
CA GLY A 143 23.28 -23.98 17.50
C GLY A 143 23.08 -25.26 16.69
N GLY A 144 23.58 -26.38 17.21
CA GLY A 144 23.45 -27.70 16.60
C GLY A 144 24.14 -27.86 15.24
N SER A 145 23.78 -28.92 14.52
CA SER A 145 24.33 -29.26 13.20
C SER A 145 23.70 -28.40 12.09
N ALA A 146 24.51 -27.58 11.43
CA ALA A 146 24.06 -26.75 10.30
C ALA A 146 23.52 -27.57 9.12
N PRO A 147 24.14 -28.71 8.70
CA PRO A 147 23.56 -29.57 7.66
C PRO A 147 22.17 -30.09 7.99
N VAL A 148 21.92 -30.49 9.25
CA VAL A 148 20.59 -30.99 9.67
C VAL A 148 19.54 -29.88 9.56
N ARG A 149 19.90 -28.66 9.99
CA ARG A 149 19.02 -27.48 9.86
C ARG A 149 18.76 -27.12 8.40
N ALA A 150 19.77 -27.22 7.53
CA ALA A 150 19.64 -26.99 6.09
C ALA A 150 18.72 -28.02 5.43
N VAL A 151 18.88 -29.31 5.77
CA VAL A 151 17.99 -30.39 5.29
C VAL A 151 16.56 -30.16 5.75
N PHE A 152 16.34 -29.79 7.02
CA PHE A 152 15.01 -29.49 7.53
C PHE A 152 14.39 -28.28 6.82
N ALA A 153 15.13 -27.19 6.64
CA ALA A 153 14.66 -26.01 5.93
C ALA A 153 14.30 -26.33 4.46
N THR A 154 15.09 -27.18 3.80
CA THR A 154 14.83 -27.65 2.44
C THR A 154 13.56 -28.50 2.39
N ALA A 155 13.43 -29.49 3.28
CA ALA A 155 12.26 -30.35 3.36
C ALA A 155 10.99 -29.55 3.65
N ALA A 156 11.05 -28.59 4.58
CA ALA A 156 9.95 -27.68 4.86
C ALA A 156 9.60 -26.80 3.65
N GLY A 157 10.59 -26.25 2.94
CA GLY A 157 10.37 -25.50 1.70
C GLY A 157 9.68 -26.33 0.60
N LEU A 158 10.07 -27.59 0.43
CA LEU A 158 9.43 -28.52 -0.51
C LEU A 158 8.01 -28.91 -0.09
N LEU A 159 7.77 -29.12 1.20
CA LEU A 159 6.43 -29.37 1.74
C LEU A 159 5.52 -28.15 1.56
N LEU A 160 6.03 -26.94 1.77
CA LEU A 160 5.31 -25.70 1.49
C LEU A 160 5.00 -25.54 0.01
N LEU A 161 5.92 -25.91 -0.87
CA LEU A 161 5.70 -25.89 -2.31
C LEU A 161 4.60 -26.88 -2.73
N ALA A 162 4.64 -28.10 -2.20
CA ALA A 162 3.59 -29.10 -2.41
C ALA A 162 2.24 -28.61 -1.87
N GLY A 163 2.21 -28.07 -0.65
CA GLY A 163 1.02 -27.49 -0.04
C GLY A 163 0.46 -26.29 -0.82
N ALA A 164 1.32 -25.43 -1.35
CA ALA A 164 0.94 -24.31 -2.22
C ALA A 164 0.27 -24.81 -3.51
N GLY A 165 0.80 -25.88 -4.10
CA GLY A 165 0.23 -26.54 -5.27
C GLY A 165 -1.10 -27.21 -5.00
N SER A 166 -1.19 -27.98 -3.92
CA SER A 166 -2.44 -28.62 -3.50
C SER A 166 -3.51 -27.57 -3.20
N ALA A 167 -3.18 -26.51 -2.47
CA ALA A 167 -4.11 -25.42 -2.17
C ALA A 167 -4.60 -24.72 -3.45
N SER A 168 -3.70 -24.36 -4.36
CA SER A 168 -4.09 -23.65 -5.59
C SER A 168 -4.82 -24.55 -6.59
N ARG A 169 -4.34 -25.78 -6.82
CA ARG A 169 -4.79 -26.65 -7.91
C ARG A 169 -5.84 -27.68 -7.49
N ALA A 170 -5.71 -28.27 -6.31
CA ALA A 170 -6.64 -29.31 -5.85
C ALA A 170 -7.83 -28.73 -5.07
N VAL A 171 -7.58 -27.71 -4.23
CA VAL A 171 -8.64 -27.02 -3.46
C VAL A 171 -9.24 -25.85 -4.24
N GLY A 172 -8.54 -25.31 -5.24
CA GLY A 172 -8.97 -24.12 -5.99
C GLY A 172 -8.77 -22.81 -5.21
N ASP A 173 -8.00 -22.83 -4.12
CA ASP A 173 -7.68 -21.66 -3.32
C ASP A 173 -6.32 -21.09 -3.70
N ALA A 174 -6.32 -20.23 -4.72
CA ALA A 174 -5.12 -19.52 -5.16
C ALA A 174 -4.53 -18.57 -4.10
N GLY A 175 -5.34 -18.06 -3.16
CA GLY A 175 -4.89 -17.14 -2.11
C GLY A 175 -4.09 -17.87 -1.03
N ALA A 176 -4.59 -19.02 -0.57
CA ALA A 176 -3.86 -19.92 0.32
C ALA A 176 -2.62 -20.49 -0.36
N GLY A 177 -2.74 -20.86 -1.65
CA GLY A 177 -1.62 -21.27 -2.48
C GLY A 177 -0.51 -20.22 -2.54
N ALA A 178 -0.86 -18.94 -2.75
CA ALA A 178 0.09 -17.84 -2.76
C ALA A 178 0.71 -17.58 -1.38
N ALA A 179 -0.06 -17.67 -0.29
CA ALA A 179 0.45 -17.48 1.07
C ALA A 179 1.50 -18.54 1.45
N LEU A 180 1.22 -19.83 1.17
CA LEU A 180 2.18 -20.91 1.37
C LEU A 180 3.37 -20.80 0.40
N GLY A 181 3.08 -20.49 -0.87
CA GLY A 181 4.09 -20.32 -1.91
C GLY A 181 5.08 -19.20 -1.61
N PHE A 182 4.61 -18.09 -1.05
CA PHE A 182 5.47 -16.98 -0.64
C PHE A 182 6.53 -17.42 0.40
N MET A 183 6.18 -18.35 1.29
CA MET A 183 7.09 -18.87 2.31
C MET A 183 8.09 -19.92 1.79
N VAL A 184 7.92 -20.43 0.56
CA VAL A 184 8.89 -21.36 -0.05
C VAL A 184 10.26 -20.70 -0.18
N ALA A 185 10.31 -19.48 -0.71
CA ALA A 185 11.56 -18.79 -0.98
C ALA A 185 12.36 -18.46 0.29
N PRO A 186 11.80 -17.92 1.38
CA PRO A 186 12.52 -17.74 2.65
C PRO A 186 13.09 -19.04 3.24
N TYR A 187 12.33 -20.15 3.20
CA TYR A 187 12.79 -21.44 3.71
C TYR A 187 13.95 -22.01 2.86
N LEU A 188 13.84 -21.92 1.53
CA LEU A 188 14.93 -22.34 0.64
C LEU A 188 16.15 -21.39 0.72
N ALA A 189 15.94 -20.09 0.91
CA ALA A 189 17.03 -19.15 1.21
C ALA A 189 17.75 -19.52 2.50
N LEU A 190 17.01 -19.88 3.56
CA LEU A 190 17.63 -20.32 4.81
C LEU A 190 18.45 -21.61 4.62
N ALA A 191 17.94 -22.56 3.83
CA ALA A 191 18.72 -23.74 3.45
C ALA A 191 19.99 -23.34 2.69
N GLY A 192 19.87 -22.50 1.66
CA GLY A 192 20.99 -21.97 0.87
C GLY A 192 22.01 -21.23 1.72
N TRP A 193 21.58 -20.44 2.70
CA TRP A 193 22.45 -19.73 3.64
C TRP A 193 23.29 -20.69 4.51
N LEU A 194 22.72 -21.84 4.89
CA LEU A 194 23.36 -22.80 5.79
C LEU A 194 24.33 -23.75 5.06
N LEU A 195 24.20 -23.92 3.74
CA LEU A 195 24.96 -24.91 2.96
C LEU A 195 26.46 -24.60 2.79
N PRO A 196 26.91 -23.37 2.44
CA PRO A 196 28.33 -23.10 2.24
C PRO A 196 29.19 -23.25 3.49
N GLY A 197 28.58 -23.23 4.69
CA GLY A 197 29.32 -23.29 5.95
C GLY A 197 30.23 -22.08 6.16
N GLY A 198 31.41 -22.30 6.73
CA GLY A 198 32.41 -21.26 7.01
C GLY A 198 32.11 -20.42 8.25
N GLU A 199 33.14 -19.79 8.82
CA GLU A 199 32.98 -18.82 9.89
C GLU A 199 32.75 -17.43 9.31
N LEU A 200 31.81 -16.67 9.88
CA LEU A 200 31.55 -15.27 9.51
C LEU A 200 32.54 -14.31 10.19
N SER A 201 33.65 -14.84 10.68
CA SER A 201 34.74 -14.14 11.34
C SER A 201 36.07 -14.62 10.75
N GLY A 202 37.03 -13.70 10.61
CA GLY A 202 38.36 -14.00 10.10
C GLY A 202 38.64 -13.45 8.70
N PRO A 203 39.75 -13.86 8.06
CA PRO A 203 40.26 -13.24 6.84
C PRO A 203 39.32 -13.35 5.62
N HIS A 204 38.53 -14.42 5.52
CA HIS A 204 37.62 -14.67 4.39
C HIS A 204 36.14 -14.43 4.78
N ALA A 205 35.87 -13.59 5.79
CA ALA A 205 34.53 -13.34 6.29
C ALA A 205 33.60 -12.75 5.21
N TYR A 206 34.12 -11.91 4.32
CA TYR A 206 33.32 -11.28 3.25
C TYR A 206 33.00 -12.26 2.13
N GLU A 207 33.97 -13.07 1.71
CA GLU A 207 33.75 -14.14 0.72
C GLU A 207 32.75 -15.18 1.23
N THR A 208 32.87 -15.59 2.50
CA THR A 208 31.92 -16.54 3.11
C THR A 208 30.52 -15.95 3.24
N LEU A 209 30.39 -14.69 3.66
CA LEU A 209 29.12 -13.98 3.67
C LEU A 209 28.52 -13.91 2.25
N GLY A 210 29.34 -13.55 1.26
CA GLY A 210 28.96 -13.51 -0.14
C GLY A 210 28.49 -14.87 -0.64
N ALA A 211 29.23 -15.94 -0.39
CA ALA A 211 28.85 -17.29 -0.78
C ALA A 211 27.50 -17.72 -0.18
N ARG A 212 27.26 -17.40 1.10
CA ARG A 212 25.98 -17.66 1.78
C ARG A 212 24.83 -16.83 1.20
N LEU A 213 25.05 -15.55 0.92
CA LEU A 213 24.05 -14.69 0.27
C LEU A 213 23.74 -15.15 -1.16
N LEU A 214 24.75 -15.60 -1.91
CA LEU A 214 24.57 -16.11 -3.27
C LEU A 214 23.74 -17.40 -3.26
N ALA A 215 24.10 -18.35 -2.39
CA ALA A 215 23.37 -19.60 -2.25
C ALA A 215 21.93 -19.37 -1.76
N ALA A 216 21.74 -18.48 -0.77
CA ALA A 216 20.41 -18.10 -0.29
C ALA A 216 19.57 -17.41 -1.38
N GLY A 217 20.15 -16.44 -2.09
CA GLY A 217 19.49 -15.72 -3.18
C GLY A 217 19.12 -16.64 -4.34
N ALA A 218 20.03 -17.52 -4.77
CA ALA A 218 19.76 -18.50 -5.82
C ALA A 218 18.63 -19.47 -5.42
N ALA A 219 18.65 -19.98 -4.19
CA ALA A 219 17.63 -20.88 -3.68
C ALA A 219 16.26 -20.18 -3.52
N ALA A 220 16.22 -18.93 -3.04
CA ALA A 220 14.99 -18.15 -2.99
C ALA A 220 14.43 -17.82 -4.38
N ALA A 221 15.29 -17.44 -5.34
CA ALA A 221 14.88 -17.19 -6.72
C ALA A 221 14.28 -18.44 -7.36
N GLY A 222 14.96 -19.59 -7.21
CA GLY A 222 14.44 -20.89 -7.66
C GLY A 222 13.12 -21.25 -7.00
N GLY A 223 13.02 -21.06 -5.67
CA GLY A 223 11.79 -21.26 -4.91
C GLY A 223 10.63 -20.40 -5.38
N ALA A 224 10.88 -19.11 -5.66
CA ALA A 224 9.87 -18.19 -6.16
C ALA A 224 9.37 -18.59 -7.56
N VAL A 225 10.27 -19.01 -8.45
CA VAL A 225 9.90 -19.50 -9.79
C VAL A 225 9.08 -20.79 -9.70
N LEU A 226 9.49 -21.74 -8.86
CA LEU A 226 8.75 -22.99 -8.65
C LEU A 226 7.36 -22.72 -8.04
N ALA A 227 7.29 -21.85 -7.03
CA ALA A 227 6.03 -21.48 -6.39
C ALA A 227 5.09 -20.77 -7.39
N LEU A 228 5.61 -19.89 -8.24
CA LEU A 228 4.84 -19.29 -9.33
C LEU A 228 4.30 -20.37 -10.30
N ALA A 229 5.13 -21.32 -10.72
CA ALA A 229 4.73 -22.37 -11.66
C ALA A 229 3.60 -23.25 -11.09
N VAL A 230 3.71 -23.58 -9.80
CA VAL A 230 2.78 -24.47 -9.11
C VAL A 230 1.47 -23.75 -8.76
N VAL A 231 1.54 -22.51 -8.25
CA VAL A 231 0.37 -21.70 -7.89
C VAL A 231 -0.35 -21.14 -9.11
N ALA A 232 0.39 -20.76 -10.16
CA ALA A 232 -0.11 -20.16 -11.41
C ALA A 232 -1.04 -18.94 -11.23
N ALA A 233 -0.88 -18.22 -10.12
CA ALA A 233 -1.59 -16.99 -9.79
C ALA A 233 -0.64 -16.08 -8.99
N PHE A 234 -1.04 -14.82 -8.78
CA PHE A 234 -0.26 -13.84 -8.00
C PHE A 234 1.18 -13.64 -8.49
N ALA A 235 1.39 -13.65 -9.82
CA ALA A 235 2.71 -13.53 -10.44
C ALA A 235 3.54 -12.33 -9.93
N ALA A 236 2.87 -11.21 -9.62
CA ALA A 236 3.50 -10.06 -9.02
C ALA A 236 4.27 -10.40 -7.73
N VAL A 237 3.65 -11.13 -6.79
CA VAL A 237 4.26 -11.47 -5.49
C VAL A 237 5.57 -12.25 -5.68
N PHE A 238 5.53 -13.30 -6.50
CA PHE A 238 6.71 -14.12 -6.78
C PHE A 238 7.80 -13.37 -7.54
N LEU A 239 7.43 -12.44 -8.44
CA LEU A 239 8.39 -11.57 -9.09
C LEU A 239 9.11 -10.67 -8.08
N GLY A 240 8.41 -10.10 -7.11
CA GLY A 240 9.03 -9.27 -6.07
C GLY A 240 10.08 -10.03 -5.27
N VAL A 241 9.78 -11.28 -4.90
CA VAL A 241 10.73 -12.18 -4.24
C VAL A 241 11.94 -12.47 -5.13
N ALA A 242 11.72 -12.74 -6.42
CA ALA A 242 12.79 -12.96 -7.38
C ALA A 242 13.68 -11.72 -7.53
N VAL A 243 13.09 -10.52 -7.61
CA VAL A 243 13.83 -9.24 -7.67
C VAL A 243 14.67 -9.04 -6.40
N ALA A 244 14.11 -9.25 -5.20
CA ALA A 244 14.88 -9.17 -3.96
C ALA A 244 16.04 -10.18 -3.92
N SER A 245 15.83 -11.38 -4.48
CA SER A 245 16.86 -12.42 -4.60
C SER A 245 17.99 -12.02 -5.55
N VAL A 246 17.68 -11.31 -6.64
CA VAL A 246 18.69 -10.74 -7.55
C VAL A 246 19.55 -9.71 -6.83
N PHE A 247 18.98 -8.88 -5.96
CA PHE A 247 19.77 -7.96 -5.14
C PHE A 247 20.66 -8.68 -4.14
N ALA A 248 20.19 -9.79 -3.52
CA ALA A 248 21.05 -10.60 -2.67
C ALA A 248 22.23 -11.20 -3.46
N ALA A 249 21.99 -11.66 -4.69
CA ALA A 249 23.06 -12.11 -5.58
C ALA A 249 24.01 -10.97 -5.99
N LEU A 250 23.50 -9.75 -6.21
CA LEU A 250 24.33 -8.58 -6.50
C LEU A 250 25.26 -8.25 -5.33
N VAL A 251 24.74 -8.22 -4.10
CA VAL A 251 25.55 -8.05 -2.88
C VAL A 251 26.61 -9.15 -2.82
N ALA A 252 26.21 -10.41 -3.02
CA ALA A 252 27.13 -11.53 -2.95
C ALA A 252 28.28 -11.43 -3.96
N VAL A 253 27.99 -11.08 -5.21
CA VAL A 253 29.00 -10.90 -6.26
C VAL A 253 29.96 -9.78 -5.88
N LEU A 254 29.46 -8.65 -5.35
CA LEU A 254 30.32 -7.57 -4.88
C LEU A 254 31.27 -8.08 -3.79
N LEU A 255 30.74 -8.75 -2.76
CA LEU A 255 31.55 -9.27 -1.65
C LEU A 255 32.62 -10.28 -2.11
N ILE A 256 32.29 -11.18 -3.03
CA ILE A 256 33.21 -12.22 -3.51
C ILE A 256 34.28 -11.65 -4.46
N THR A 257 33.93 -10.70 -5.33
CA THR A 257 34.82 -10.29 -6.42
C THR A 257 35.66 -9.06 -6.11
N THR A 258 35.23 -8.22 -5.15
CA THR A 258 35.88 -6.93 -4.88
C THR A 258 36.46 -6.81 -3.47
N ASP A 259 36.31 -7.84 -2.64
CA ASP A 259 36.69 -7.84 -1.21
C ASP A 259 36.19 -6.61 -0.44
N LEU A 260 35.07 -6.04 -0.90
CA LEU A 260 34.46 -4.87 -0.30
C LEU A 260 33.81 -5.26 1.03
N ALA A 261 34.02 -4.43 2.04
CA ALA A 261 33.28 -4.54 3.29
C ALA A 261 31.74 -4.47 3.04
N PRO A 262 30.92 -5.17 3.83
CA PRO A 262 29.46 -5.20 3.66
C PRO A 262 28.80 -3.81 3.62
N VAL A 263 29.36 -2.84 4.36
CA VAL A 263 28.91 -1.45 4.36
C VAL A 263 29.03 -0.79 2.99
N HIS A 264 30.13 -1.01 2.28
CA HIS A 264 30.35 -0.47 0.94
C HIS A 264 29.38 -1.10 -0.07
N ALA A 265 29.21 -2.42 0.00
CA ALA A 265 28.24 -3.13 -0.85
C ALA A 265 26.80 -2.64 -0.59
N ALA A 266 26.42 -2.40 0.67
CA ALA A 266 25.12 -1.83 1.03
C ALA A 266 24.93 -0.42 0.46
N GLY A 267 25.96 0.43 0.48
CA GLY A 267 25.93 1.76 -0.14
C GLY A 267 25.66 1.71 -1.65
N ILE A 268 26.36 0.83 -2.38
CA ILE A 268 26.14 0.63 -3.84
C ILE A 268 24.73 0.11 -4.09
N VAL A 269 24.32 -0.92 -3.36
CA VAL A 269 23.04 -1.60 -3.57
C VAL A 269 21.86 -0.70 -3.20
N ALA A 270 22.01 0.17 -2.21
CA ALA A 270 21.02 1.21 -1.90
C ALA A 270 20.78 2.15 -3.10
N VAL A 271 21.84 2.60 -3.78
CA VAL A 271 21.71 3.42 -4.99
C VAL A 271 20.98 2.67 -6.10
N VAL A 272 21.34 1.41 -6.35
CA VAL A 272 20.69 0.59 -7.38
C VAL A 272 19.21 0.34 -7.04
N ALA A 273 18.87 0.12 -5.76
CA ALA A 273 17.50 -0.04 -5.31
C ALA A 273 16.66 1.24 -5.47
N VAL A 274 17.25 2.41 -5.20
CA VAL A 274 16.61 3.72 -5.44
C VAL A 274 16.36 3.93 -6.93
N ILE A 275 17.33 3.60 -7.79
CA ILE A 275 17.17 3.68 -9.24
C ILE A 275 16.02 2.77 -9.69
N LEU A 276 15.99 1.51 -9.24
CA LEU A 276 14.88 0.61 -9.55
C LEU A 276 13.55 1.20 -9.09
N GLY A 277 13.49 1.76 -7.87
CA GLY A 277 12.34 2.47 -7.30
C GLY A 277 11.77 3.52 -8.25
N ALA A 278 12.64 4.35 -8.85
CA ALA A 278 12.23 5.37 -9.81
C ALA A 278 11.60 4.79 -11.10
N PHE A 279 12.00 3.60 -11.52
CA PHE A 279 11.48 2.91 -12.70
C PHE A 279 10.26 2.01 -12.42
N VAL A 280 9.89 1.77 -11.16
CA VAL A 280 8.76 0.90 -10.78
C VAL A 280 7.46 1.26 -11.51
N PRO A 281 7.02 2.53 -11.59
CA PRO A 281 5.76 2.85 -12.26
C PRO A 281 5.76 2.48 -13.76
N SER A 282 6.88 2.75 -14.44
CA SER A 282 7.05 2.43 -15.87
C SER A 282 7.10 0.93 -16.12
N LEU A 283 7.82 0.18 -15.27
CA LEU A 283 7.89 -1.27 -15.36
C LEU A 283 6.52 -1.92 -15.10
N ALA A 284 5.80 -1.50 -14.06
CA ALA A 284 4.48 -2.00 -13.74
C ALA A 284 3.45 -1.69 -14.85
N PHE A 285 3.52 -0.49 -15.43
CA PHE A 285 2.70 -0.12 -16.59
C PHE A 285 2.96 -1.06 -17.77
N ARG A 286 4.22 -1.33 -18.12
CA ARG A 286 4.59 -2.24 -19.21
C ARG A 286 4.18 -3.69 -18.91
N MET A 287 4.40 -4.17 -17.68
CA MET A 287 4.06 -5.52 -17.24
C MET A 287 2.54 -5.75 -17.18
N SER A 288 1.73 -4.71 -16.99
CA SER A 288 0.28 -4.78 -17.07
C SER A 288 -0.28 -4.86 -18.50
N GLY A 289 0.59 -4.76 -19.51
CA GLY A 289 0.19 -4.76 -20.92
C GLY A 289 -0.44 -3.43 -21.38
N MET A 290 -0.39 -2.38 -20.55
CA MET A 290 -0.77 -1.04 -20.97
C MET A 290 0.30 -0.47 -21.91
N ARG A 291 -0.17 0.27 -22.93
CA ARG A 291 0.67 0.98 -23.90
C ARG A 291 0.23 2.42 -23.91
N MET A 292 1.19 3.35 -23.90
CA MET A 292 0.88 4.76 -24.09
C MET A 292 0.57 4.95 -25.58
N PRO A 293 -0.56 5.60 -25.94
CA PRO A 293 -0.83 5.94 -27.31
C PRO A 293 0.31 6.81 -27.85
N PRO A 294 0.73 6.64 -29.12
CA PRO A 294 1.70 7.55 -29.72
C PRO A 294 1.13 8.97 -29.70
N LEU A 295 1.96 9.95 -29.35
CA LEU A 295 1.56 11.35 -29.43
C LEU A 295 1.34 11.72 -30.90
N PRO A 296 0.17 12.29 -31.26
CA PRO A 296 -0.11 12.68 -32.63
C PRO A 296 0.85 13.80 -33.04
N THR A 297 1.51 13.63 -34.18
CA THR A 297 2.44 14.60 -34.76
C THR A 297 1.81 15.39 -35.91
N ASN A 298 0.61 15.03 -36.34
CA ASN A 298 -0.18 15.75 -37.34
C ASN A 298 -1.69 15.72 -37.02
N ALA A 299 -2.47 16.55 -37.71
CA ALA A 299 -3.91 16.69 -37.47
C ALA A 299 -4.73 15.46 -37.86
N GLN A 300 -4.24 14.63 -38.80
CA GLN A 300 -4.92 13.38 -39.18
C GLN A 300 -4.81 12.33 -38.07
N GLN A 301 -3.67 12.26 -37.39
CA GLN A 301 -3.43 11.34 -36.26
C GLN A 301 -4.24 11.67 -35.01
N LEU A 302 -4.81 12.88 -34.90
CA LEU A 302 -5.76 13.21 -33.82
C LEU A 302 -7.08 12.42 -33.95
N GLN A 303 -7.38 11.90 -35.13
CA GLN A 303 -8.57 11.08 -35.40
C GLN A 303 -8.26 9.58 -35.35
N GLU A 304 -7.01 9.18 -35.13
CA GLU A 304 -6.61 7.77 -35.01
C GLU A 304 -6.70 7.32 -33.54
N GLY A 305 -7.30 6.16 -33.27
CA GLY A 305 -7.36 5.59 -31.91
C GLY A 305 -8.28 6.36 -30.95
N ILE A 306 -9.30 7.04 -31.49
CA ILE A 306 -10.33 7.75 -30.72
C ILE A 306 -11.44 6.82 -30.22
N GLU A 307 -11.42 5.53 -30.57
CA GLU A 307 -12.38 4.56 -30.07
C GLU A 307 -12.27 4.45 -28.54
N PRO A 308 -13.38 4.68 -27.80
CA PRO A 308 -13.38 4.55 -26.36
C PRO A 308 -12.94 3.15 -25.94
N HIS A 309 -11.93 3.07 -25.08
CA HIS A 309 -11.56 1.79 -24.49
C HIS A 309 -12.64 1.32 -23.53
N ALA A 310 -12.99 0.03 -23.59
CA ALA A 310 -13.91 -0.58 -22.64
C ALA A 310 -13.40 -0.37 -21.20
N THR A 311 -14.22 0.24 -20.35
CA THR A 311 -13.89 0.60 -18.96
C THR A 311 -13.48 -0.63 -18.13
N SER A 312 -14.05 -1.80 -18.42
CA SER A 312 -13.72 -3.09 -17.79
C SER A 312 -12.28 -3.55 -18.10
N VAL A 313 -11.79 -3.34 -19.33
CA VAL A 313 -10.42 -3.73 -19.72
C VAL A 313 -9.40 -2.79 -19.09
N VAL A 314 -9.67 -1.49 -19.08
CA VAL A 314 -8.79 -0.49 -18.48
C VAL A 314 -8.69 -0.69 -16.96
N SER A 315 -9.83 -0.90 -16.28
CA SER A 315 -9.85 -1.17 -14.84
C SER A 315 -9.11 -2.46 -14.48
N ALA A 316 -9.30 -3.56 -15.24
CA ALA A 316 -8.57 -4.81 -15.01
C ALA A 316 -7.05 -4.64 -15.14
N ARG A 317 -6.58 -3.91 -16.18
CA ARG A 317 -5.14 -3.64 -16.35
C ARG A 317 -4.59 -2.69 -15.28
N ALA A 318 -5.37 -1.71 -14.84
CA ALA A 318 -4.98 -0.83 -13.74
C ALA A 318 -4.79 -1.61 -12.43
N VAL A 319 -5.67 -2.57 -12.11
CA VAL A 319 -5.52 -3.47 -10.95
C VAL A 319 -4.26 -4.33 -11.06
N LEU A 320 -3.96 -4.86 -12.25
CA LEU A 320 -2.71 -5.59 -12.48
C LEU A 320 -1.47 -4.71 -12.28
N ALA A 321 -1.48 -3.49 -12.81
CA ALA A 321 -0.39 -2.53 -12.64
C ALA A 321 -0.18 -2.19 -11.15
N ASP A 322 -1.25 -1.98 -10.39
CA ASP A 322 -1.16 -1.75 -8.95
C ASP A 322 -0.55 -2.95 -8.21
N GLY A 323 -0.90 -4.19 -8.60
CA GLY A 323 -0.27 -5.41 -8.10
C GLY A 323 1.23 -5.49 -8.39
N TRP A 324 1.65 -5.19 -9.62
CA TRP A 324 3.07 -5.14 -10.01
C TRP A 324 3.83 -4.05 -9.24
N MET A 325 3.26 -2.85 -9.11
CA MET A 325 3.87 -1.76 -8.33
C MET A 325 4.03 -2.14 -6.87
N THR A 326 3.01 -2.74 -6.25
CA THR A 326 3.04 -3.17 -4.85
C THR A 326 4.16 -4.16 -4.59
N SER A 327 4.33 -5.14 -5.48
CA SER A 327 5.38 -6.14 -5.33
C SER A 327 6.79 -5.58 -5.57
N LEU A 328 6.97 -4.75 -6.60
CA LEU A 328 8.26 -4.14 -6.90
C LEU A 328 8.70 -3.15 -5.79
N TYR A 329 7.79 -2.33 -5.27
CA TYR A 329 8.09 -1.49 -4.11
C TYR A 329 8.30 -2.33 -2.84
N GLY A 330 7.61 -3.47 -2.69
CA GLY A 330 7.89 -4.44 -1.64
C GLY A 330 9.34 -4.95 -1.71
N ALA A 331 9.81 -5.33 -2.89
CA ALA A 331 11.18 -5.77 -3.12
C ALA A 331 12.20 -4.65 -2.82
N VAL A 332 11.97 -3.44 -3.33
CA VAL A 332 12.79 -2.25 -3.03
C VAL A 332 12.82 -1.99 -1.53
N GLY A 333 11.67 -2.08 -0.86
CA GLY A 333 11.53 -1.92 0.58
C GLY A 333 12.37 -2.90 1.39
N VAL A 334 12.30 -4.20 1.05
CA VAL A 334 13.09 -5.26 1.71
C VAL A 334 14.59 -5.06 1.48
N VAL A 335 15.00 -4.73 0.26
CA VAL A 335 16.42 -4.47 -0.07
C VAL A 335 16.92 -3.25 0.67
N ALA A 336 16.13 -2.16 0.69
CA ALA A 336 16.47 -0.95 1.42
C ALA A 336 16.52 -1.19 2.93
N ALA A 337 15.64 -2.03 3.49
CA ALA A 337 15.70 -2.44 4.90
C ALA A 337 17.03 -3.12 5.23
N GLY A 338 17.48 -4.04 4.37
CA GLY A 338 18.79 -4.70 4.50
C GLY A 338 19.96 -3.70 4.42
N CYS A 339 19.92 -2.76 3.47
CA CYS A 339 20.94 -1.73 3.33
C CYS A 339 21.00 -0.80 4.56
N LEU A 340 19.83 -0.31 5.01
CA LEU A 340 19.70 0.52 6.21
C LEU A 340 20.15 -0.24 7.48
N PHE A 341 19.88 -1.55 7.55
CA PHE A 341 20.35 -2.37 8.67
C PHE A 341 21.87 -2.46 8.72
N VAL A 342 22.55 -2.63 7.58
CA VAL A 342 24.02 -2.68 7.53
C VAL A 342 24.61 -1.29 7.79
N LEU A 343 24.18 -0.27 7.05
CA LEU A 343 24.68 1.10 7.17
C LEU A 343 24.43 1.70 8.57
N GLY A 344 23.24 1.47 9.13
CA GLY A 344 22.84 2.03 10.42
C GLY A 344 23.53 1.42 11.64
N ARG A 345 24.32 0.36 11.46
CA ARG A 345 25.19 -0.21 12.52
C ARG A 345 26.53 0.49 12.63
N GLU A 346 26.96 1.13 11.55
CA GLU A 346 28.21 1.88 11.52
C GLU A 346 28.04 3.25 12.18
N ARG A 347 29.16 3.80 12.68
CA ARG A 347 29.18 5.06 13.44
C ARG A 347 29.93 6.19 12.72
N GLU A 348 30.44 5.91 11.54
CA GLU A 348 31.12 6.90 10.74
C GLU A 348 30.12 7.86 10.06
N LEU A 349 30.57 9.10 9.83
CA LEU A 349 29.69 10.19 9.42
C LEU A 349 29.06 9.94 8.05
N ALA A 350 29.78 9.30 7.13
CA ALA A 350 29.31 9.04 5.77
C ALA A 350 28.09 8.09 5.79
N GLU A 351 28.17 7.03 6.59
CA GLU A 351 27.17 5.98 6.76
C GLU A 351 25.94 6.51 7.48
N ILE A 352 26.14 7.34 8.52
CA ILE A 352 25.04 8.00 9.23
C ILE A 352 24.28 8.92 8.26
N ILE A 353 24.98 9.77 7.51
CA ILE A 353 24.34 10.70 6.58
C ILE A 353 23.65 9.95 5.44
N MET A 354 24.27 8.91 4.89
CA MET A 354 23.68 8.05 3.87
C MET A 354 22.42 7.33 4.39
N THR A 355 22.45 6.82 5.62
CA THR A 355 21.30 6.17 6.27
C THR A 355 20.14 7.15 6.44
N VAL A 356 20.42 8.36 6.94
CA VAL A 356 19.41 9.42 7.07
C VAL A 356 18.84 9.81 5.70
N ALA A 357 19.71 10.00 4.71
CA ALA A 357 19.31 10.40 3.36
C ALA A 357 18.40 9.36 2.70
N LEU A 358 18.80 8.09 2.74
CA LEU A 358 18.01 6.97 2.21
C LEU A 358 16.68 6.83 2.96
N ALA A 359 16.67 6.90 4.30
CA ALA A 359 15.46 6.79 5.09
C ALA A 359 14.45 7.89 4.78
N LEU A 360 14.91 9.15 4.73
CA LEU A 360 14.06 10.29 4.38
C LEU A 360 13.56 10.21 2.95
N LEU A 361 14.40 9.75 2.01
CA LEU A 361 14.02 9.55 0.61
C LEU A 361 12.86 8.55 0.50
N LEU A 362 12.93 7.40 1.18
CA LEU A 362 11.87 6.38 1.18
C LEU A 362 10.55 6.92 1.77
N ILE A 363 10.63 7.63 2.90
CA ILE A 363 9.46 8.23 3.56
C ILE A 363 8.81 9.29 2.67
N LEU A 364 9.60 10.16 2.03
CA LEU A 364 9.09 11.19 1.12
C LEU A 364 8.49 10.58 -0.14
N HIS A 365 9.12 9.54 -0.69
CA HIS A 365 8.63 8.88 -1.90
C HIS A 365 7.24 8.24 -1.70
N ALA A 366 6.95 7.75 -0.48
CA ALA A 366 5.64 7.20 -0.15
C ALA A 366 4.47 8.19 -0.33
N ARG A 367 4.73 9.51 -0.34
CA ARG A 367 3.67 10.53 -0.54
C ARG A 367 2.99 10.43 -1.89
N GLY A 368 3.72 10.02 -2.93
CA GLY A 368 3.22 9.90 -4.30
C GLY A 368 2.47 8.59 -4.59
N LEU A 369 2.46 7.65 -3.65
CA LEU A 369 1.90 6.31 -3.85
C LEU A 369 0.43 6.26 -3.44
N GLY A 370 -0.43 5.64 -4.23
CA GLY A 370 -1.87 5.55 -3.96
C GLY A 370 -2.24 4.44 -2.95
N ASN A 371 -1.51 3.32 -2.98
CA ASN A 371 -1.84 2.14 -2.19
C ASN A 371 -1.13 2.13 -0.81
N ILE A 372 -1.85 1.75 0.24
CA ILE A 372 -1.30 1.64 1.60
C ILE A 372 -0.13 0.67 1.69
N TRP A 373 -0.19 -0.47 0.99
CA TRP A 373 0.88 -1.47 1.02
C TRP A 373 2.15 -0.96 0.36
N GLN A 374 2.02 -0.23 -0.76
CA GLN A 374 3.15 0.45 -1.41
C GLN A 374 3.80 1.48 -0.49
N ARG A 375 2.97 2.26 0.23
CA ARG A 375 3.47 3.22 1.22
C ARG A 375 4.21 2.53 2.35
N MET A 376 3.62 1.49 2.94
CA MET A 376 4.22 0.77 4.07
C MET A 376 5.54 0.10 3.68
N SER A 377 5.66 -0.42 2.45
CA SER A 377 6.90 -1.00 1.93
C SER A 377 8.08 -0.02 1.95
N LEU A 378 7.85 1.29 1.90
CA LEU A 378 8.92 2.31 1.95
C LEU A 378 9.01 3.02 3.31
N VAL A 379 7.88 3.30 3.94
CA VAL A 379 7.84 3.99 5.24
C VAL A 379 8.41 3.12 6.35
N VAL A 380 8.06 1.84 6.41
CA VAL A 380 8.55 0.93 7.46
C VAL A 380 10.07 0.82 7.47
N PRO A 381 10.76 0.53 6.35
CA PRO A 381 12.22 0.50 6.35
C PRO A 381 12.83 1.88 6.62
N GLY A 382 12.27 2.98 6.09
CA GLY A 382 12.78 4.32 6.34
C GLY A 382 12.72 4.69 7.84
N VAL A 383 11.57 4.52 8.48
CA VAL A 383 11.41 4.75 9.92
C VAL A 383 12.28 3.79 10.72
N GLY A 384 12.33 2.52 10.33
CA GLY A 384 13.18 1.50 10.95
C GLY A 384 14.66 1.86 10.93
N GLY A 385 15.17 2.40 9.82
CA GLY A 385 16.55 2.87 9.69
C GLY A 385 16.88 4.04 10.61
N LEU A 386 15.97 5.02 10.74
CA LEU A 386 16.14 6.14 11.68
C LEU A 386 16.13 5.68 13.13
N ILE A 387 15.21 4.78 13.49
CA ILE A 387 15.17 4.19 14.84
C ILE A 387 16.45 3.39 15.11
N LEU A 388 16.94 2.64 14.12
CA LEU A 388 18.15 1.83 14.27
C LEU A 388 19.37 2.70 14.60
N LEU A 389 19.55 3.85 13.94
CA LEU A 389 20.62 4.79 14.26
C LEU A 389 20.60 5.20 15.74
N VAL A 390 19.41 5.50 16.27
CA VAL A 390 19.24 5.87 17.68
C VAL A 390 19.58 4.71 18.60
N VAL A 391 19.08 3.51 18.29
CA VAL A 391 19.30 2.30 19.11
C VAL A 391 20.78 1.90 19.11
N VAL A 392 21.48 2.01 17.99
CA VAL A 392 22.91 1.68 17.87
C VAL A 392 23.81 2.71 18.57
N ALA A 393 23.41 3.99 18.57
CA ALA A 393 24.15 5.07 19.22
C ALA A 393 23.94 5.10 20.76
N ALA A 394 22.77 4.72 21.25
CA ALA A 394 22.40 4.86 22.66
C ALA A 394 23.35 4.20 23.67
N PRO A 395 23.89 2.98 23.46
CA PRO A 395 24.81 2.34 24.40
C PRO A 395 26.12 3.11 24.58
N ALA A 396 26.62 3.79 23.54
CA ALA A 396 27.87 4.55 23.59
C ALA A 396 27.68 5.98 24.12
N ALA A 397 26.45 6.48 24.15
CA ALA A 397 26.15 7.82 24.64
C ALA A 397 26.31 7.91 26.16
N SER A 398 26.78 9.07 26.65
CA SER A 398 26.79 9.40 28.08
C SER A 398 25.36 9.36 28.65
N PRO A 399 25.17 9.12 29.96
CA PRO A 399 23.84 9.09 30.57
C PRO A 399 23.01 10.34 30.28
N GLY A 400 23.63 11.52 30.31
CA GLY A 400 22.98 12.79 29.94
C GLY A 400 22.54 12.81 28.48
N ASN A 401 23.39 12.39 27.53
CA ASN A 401 23.03 12.34 26.11
C ASN A 401 21.90 11.35 25.84
N ARG A 402 21.81 10.24 26.59
CA ARG A 402 20.68 9.30 26.47
C ARG A 402 19.35 9.96 26.84
N LEU A 403 19.33 10.78 27.89
CA LEU A 403 18.13 11.54 28.27
C LEU A 403 17.77 12.58 27.20
N VAL A 404 18.75 13.27 26.62
CA VAL A 404 18.53 14.21 25.51
C VAL A 404 17.96 13.49 24.29
N THR A 405 18.50 12.34 23.91
CA THR A 405 18.00 11.54 22.79
C THR A 405 16.58 11.04 23.06
N ALA A 406 16.29 10.57 24.28
CA ALA A 406 14.93 10.15 24.67
C ALA A 406 13.94 11.32 24.64
N ALA A 407 14.32 12.50 25.13
CA ALA A 407 13.52 13.71 25.02
C ALA A 407 13.27 14.11 23.56
N GLY A 408 14.30 13.98 22.70
CA GLY A 408 14.18 14.18 21.25
C GLY A 408 13.20 13.20 20.59
N MET A 409 13.21 11.92 20.98
CA MET A 409 12.23 10.94 20.51
C MET A 409 10.81 11.29 20.97
N LEU A 410 10.61 11.69 22.23
CA LEU A 410 9.30 12.13 22.72
C LEU A 410 8.79 13.36 21.96
N ALA A 411 9.67 14.33 21.69
CA ALA A 411 9.34 15.50 20.89
C ALA A 411 8.96 15.12 19.44
N ALA A 412 9.70 14.17 18.83
CA ALA A 412 9.36 13.65 17.51
C ALA A 412 8.02 12.91 17.50
N THR A 413 7.73 12.09 18.52
CA THR A 413 6.43 11.43 18.69
C THR A 413 5.30 12.45 18.83
N ALA A 414 5.49 13.51 19.63
CA ALA A 414 4.52 14.58 19.75
C ALA A 414 4.29 15.29 18.40
N ALA A 415 5.35 15.59 17.64
CA ALA A 415 5.24 16.19 16.32
C ALA A 415 4.47 15.30 15.33
N VAL A 416 4.72 13.98 15.34
CA VAL A 416 3.98 13.02 14.50
C VAL A 416 2.51 12.92 14.93
N ALA A 417 2.22 12.90 16.22
CA ALA A 417 0.84 12.89 16.73
C ALA A 417 0.07 14.17 16.31
N ILE A 418 0.71 15.33 16.43
CA ILE A 418 0.15 16.61 15.97
C ILE A 418 -0.07 16.57 14.45
N ALA A 419 0.89 16.06 13.68
CA ALA A 419 0.76 15.92 12.23
C ALA A 419 -0.41 14.98 11.86
N ALA A 420 -0.63 13.90 12.61
CA ALA A 420 -1.75 12.99 12.39
C ALA A 420 -3.12 13.69 12.57
N TRP A 421 -3.22 14.68 13.45
CA TRP A 421 -4.45 15.47 13.63
C TRP A 421 -4.60 16.62 12.62
N THR A 422 -3.50 17.15 12.11
CA THR A 422 -3.50 18.43 11.36
C THR A 422 -3.31 18.28 9.86
N VAL A 423 -2.70 17.18 9.39
CA VAL A 423 -2.32 17.01 7.98
C VAL A 423 -3.35 16.25 7.15
N PRO A 424 -3.94 15.11 7.60
CA PRO A 424 -4.87 14.34 6.77
C PRO A 424 -6.07 15.17 6.30
N GLY A 425 -6.41 15.04 5.01
CA GLY A 425 -7.56 15.74 4.40
C GLY A 425 -7.35 17.24 4.16
N ARG A 426 -6.28 17.85 4.67
CA ARG A 426 -6.02 19.28 4.45
C ARG A 426 -5.22 19.52 3.18
N ARG A 427 -5.65 20.53 2.40
CA ARG A 427 -4.86 21.06 1.28
C ARG A 427 -3.74 21.92 1.84
N LEU A 428 -2.54 21.36 1.93
CA LEU A 428 -1.35 22.13 2.32
C LEU A 428 -1.09 23.22 1.28
N VAL A 429 -0.62 24.37 1.75
CA VAL A 429 -0.17 25.47 0.90
C VAL A 429 0.90 24.98 -0.09
N PRO A 430 0.86 25.41 -1.37
CA PRO A 430 1.66 24.81 -2.45
C PRO A 430 3.18 24.77 -2.19
N TYR A 431 3.71 25.73 -1.41
CA TYR A 431 5.15 25.79 -1.13
C TYR A 431 5.65 24.59 -0.30
N TRP A 432 4.85 24.03 0.61
CA TRP A 432 5.24 22.83 1.38
C TRP A 432 5.23 21.57 0.51
N GLY A 433 4.30 21.50 -0.45
CA GLY A 433 4.30 20.47 -1.48
C GLY A 433 5.61 20.52 -2.27
N ARG A 434 5.94 21.70 -2.78
CA ARG A 434 7.16 21.94 -3.56
C ARG A 434 8.45 21.71 -2.79
N ALA A 435 8.52 22.14 -1.53
CA ALA A 435 9.68 21.90 -0.67
C ALA A 435 9.94 20.40 -0.48
N GLY A 436 8.88 19.60 -0.31
CA GLY A 436 8.98 18.14 -0.24
C GLY A 436 9.50 17.52 -1.53
N GLU A 437 9.04 17.98 -2.70
CA GLU A 437 9.54 17.52 -4.01
C GLU A 437 11.02 17.84 -4.22
N LEU A 438 11.43 19.07 -3.87
CA LEU A 438 12.81 19.51 -3.98
C LEU A 438 13.71 18.72 -3.02
N LEU A 439 13.27 18.50 -1.78
CA LEU A 439 14.00 17.69 -0.81
C LEU A 439 14.13 16.24 -1.28
N GLN A 440 13.04 15.63 -1.78
CA GLN A 440 13.07 14.28 -2.32
C GLN A 440 14.07 14.17 -3.49
N SER A 441 14.07 15.15 -4.39
CA SER A 441 14.98 15.19 -5.54
C SER A 441 16.44 15.38 -5.10
N ALA A 442 16.68 16.29 -4.14
CA ALA A 442 18.01 16.53 -3.59
C ALA A 442 18.56 15.27 -2.88
N LEU A 443 17.72 14.58 -2.09
CA LEU A 443 18.09 13.33 -1.44
C LEU A 443 18.41 12.24 -2.48
N ALA A 444 17.56 12.05 -3.48
CA ALA A 444 17.79 11.08 -4.55
C ALA A 444 19.10 11.34 -5.31
N ILE A 445 19.39 12.60 -5.65
CA ILE A 445 20.63 12.99 -6.32
C ILE A 445 21.83 12.80 -5.39
N SER A 446 21.69 13.09 -4.09
CA SER A 446 22.77 12.96 -3.10
C SER A 446 23.17 11.51 -2.81
N MET A 447 22.31 10.52 -3.14
CA MET A 447 22.62 9.11 -2.90
C MET A 447 23.91 8.66 -3.59
N LEU A 448 24.19 9.15 -4.81
CA LEU A 448 25.40 8.79 -5.54
C LEU A 448 26.69 9.34 -4.88
N PRO A 449 26.84 10.65 -4.61
CA PRO A 449 28.02 11.15 -3.92
C PRO A 449 28.14 10.60 -2.50
N LEU A 450 27.03 10.38 -1.78
CA LEU A 450 27.08 9.75 -0.45
C LEU A 450 27.58 8.31 -0.52
N ALA A 451 27.17 7.53 -1.52
CA ALA A 451 27.73 6.20 -1.74
C ALA A 451 29.24 6.28 -2.00
N LEU A 452 29.71 7.17 -2.88
CA LEU A 452 31.15 7.36 -3.12
C LEU A 452 31.91 7.78 -1.85
N TRP A 453 31.28 8.53 -0.96
CA TRP A 453 31.87 8.88 0.33
C TRP A 453 31.99 7.66 1.25
N VAL A 454 30.93 6.87 1.38
CA VAL A 454 30.95 5.60 2.14
C VAL A 454 32.01 4.66 1.58
N LEU A 455 32.21 4.60 0.27
CA LEU A 455 33.29 3.81 -0.36
C LEU A 455 34.71 4.37 -0.10
N GLY A 456 34.85 5.52 0.56
CA GLY A 456 36.14 6.16 0.79
C GLY A 456 36.79 6.75 -0.47
N VAL A 457 36.06 6.93 -1.57
CA VAL A 457 36.62 7.43 -2.84
C VAL A 457 37.22 8.83 -2.66
N TYR A 458 36.53 9.70 -1.90
CA TYR A 458 37.02 11.06 -1.63
C TYR A 458 38.30 11.08 -0.79
N SER A 459 38.43 10.18 0.20
CA SER A 459 39.67 10.05 0.98
C SER A 459 40.82 9.55 0.12
N THR A 460 40.57 8.56 -0.75
CA THR A 460 41.58 8.05 -1.69
C THR A 460 42.05 9.14 -2.64
N LEU A 461 41.12 9.90 -3.24
CA LEU A 461 41.45 11.02 -4.13
C LEU A 461 42.22 12.13 -3.42
N ARG A 462 41.91 12.41 -2.15
CA ARG A 462 42.69 13.35 -1.33
C ARG A 462 44.10 12.83 -1.08
N SER A 463 44.26 11.56 -0.69
CA SER A 463 45.58 10.97 -0.41
C SER A 463 46.51 10.90 -1.62
N ILE A 464 45.96 10.86 -2.84
CA ILE A 464 46.75 10.89 -4.07
C ILE A 464 47.29 12.31 -4.35
N ASN A 465 46.58 13.35 -3.90
CA ASN A 465 46.93 14.75 -4.16
C ASN A 465 47.67 15.45 -3.01
N GLY A 466 47.84 14.79 -1.85
CA GLY A 466 48.50 15.35 -0.64
C GLY A 466 47.58 15.39 0.57
#